data_AF-A0A3N6X5M1-F1
#
_entry.id   AF-A0A3N6X5M1-F1
#
_cell.length_a   1.000
_cell.length_b   1.000
_cell.length_c   1.000
_cell.angle_alpha   90.00
_cell.angle_beta   90.00
_cell.angle_gamma   90.00
#
_symmetry.space_group_name_H-M   'P 1'
#
loop_
_entity.id
_entity.type
_entity.pdbx_description
1 polymer ?
#
loop_
_entity_poly.entity_id
_entity_poly.type
_entity_poly.pdbx_seq_one_letter_code
_entity_poly.pdbx_strand_id
1 'polypeptide(L)'
;MLDLTVPIVGGISAGPGTVTAALDLQPTVDAILATPLTSSDGIVTVDLDDGLILVNVAKLLKGPDATDLNGLSPNTQVLTAATIDQIGAGIADALGGLGETAGELIDAALNTATLTLDVPVTVTLLGQPAVDLSSGVSGSLGGFLGLEGSTAPTVTPPPAIPVQLADPLQTVLNDALAGLGGALSGVLEPVTTGLEGTVNTLVGTLTTAIDPLLTTVLPNIAQLTINQQTTADPDELENTTGSATVRALDITLLPTLAEPLARVGLASSTVRVDTAAEPAPTLTGAPDEVRPGQTVDVTTEGWEPDTELDLTYVDADGNEIGTSTVTTNGEGVATDTFTVPDGTPVGDLTITATAEDGTTASDTVTVLAPPTLAASPASVPQEGTVNVTGEGWPADTEVTVTYTDAEGNPVGENTVTTSGDGTLTDTLTLPPGTAPGTLTIVATGPDGLDATTTTQVEAAPVLTAAPGEVSAGDTVAVSSAGWPVNTPLTVTFTDADGNEIGTQPVTTDANGTFSTTFEVPAGTALGTLDITAADGAGRTASAEVEVVADPVITVTPPVAAPGDTITTDGSGYPPNTDV
;
A
#
# COMPACT_ATOMS: atom_id res chain seq x y z
N MET A 1 -60.80 -0.82 -105.56
CA MET A 1 -61.33 0.54 -105.34
C MET A 1 -62.75 0.63 -105.87
N LEU A 2 -63.73 0.40 -105.01
CA LEU A 2 -64.90 1.25 -104.85
C LEU A 2 -65.46 0.91 -103.47
N ASP A 3 -65.32 1.88 -102.57
CA ASP A 3 -66.03 2.02 -101.31
C ASP A 3 -67.54 2.02 -101.55
N LEU A 4 -68.33 1.56 -100.57
CA LEU A 4 -69.54 2.22 -100.07
C LEU A 4 -70.47 1.26 -99.28
N THR A 5 -70.57 1.58 -97.99
CA THR A 5 -71.78 1.50 -97.15
C THR A 5 -72.31 0.11 -96.74
N VAL A 6 -71.97 -0.30 -95.51
CA VAL A 6 -73.04 -0.66 -94.56
C VAL A 6 -73.09 0.47 -93.54
N PRO A 7 -74.16 1.28 -93.54
CA PRO A 7 -74.31 2.34 -92.57
C PRO A 7 -74.69 1.66 -91.25
N ILE A 8 -73.80 1.72 -90.25
CA ILE A 8 -74.24 1.51 -88.86
C ILE A 8 -75.00 2.79 -88.48
N VAL A 9 -76.24 2.89 -88.95
CA VAL A 9 -77.22 3.86 -88.43
C VAL A 9 -77.88 3.13 -87.25
N GLY A 10 -77.21 3.18 -86.11
CA GLY A 10 -77.66 2.63 -84.84
C GLY A 10 -77.05 3.46 -83.72
N GLY A 11 -77.86 3.89 -82.75
CA GLY A 11 -77.40 4.73 -81.65
C GLY A 11 -76.89 3.89 -80.48
N ILE A 12 -75.72 4.25 -79.95
CA ILE A 12 -75.22 3.81 -78.64
C ILE A 12 -75.38 4.98 -77.69
N SER A 13 -75.98 4.77 -76.53
CA SER A 13 -76.10 5.79 -75.48
C SER A 13 -75.78 5.17 -74.12
N ALA A 14 -74.95 5.85 -73.35
CA ALA A 14 -74.71 5.53 -71.95
C ALA A 14 -75.71 6.31 -71.07
N GLY A 15 -76.34 5.61 -70.13
CA GLY A 15 -77.24 6.21 -69.13
C GLY A 15 -76.51 6.63 -67.84
N PRO A 16 -77.24 7.22 -66.86
CA PRO A 16 -76.65 7.60 -65.58
C PRO A 16 -76.27 6.35 -64.78
N GLY A 17 -74.96 6.09 -64.65
CA GLY A 17 -74.44 4.94 -63.89
C GLY A 17 -74.55 5.11 -62.37
N THR A 18 -74.33 4.02 -61.64
CA THR A 18 -74.22 4.05 -60.16
C THR A 18 -72.75 4.08 -59.74
N VAL A 19 -72.38 5.06 -58.92
CA VAL A 19 -71.02 5.27 -58.41
C VAL A 19 -70.90 4.69 -57.00
N THR A 20 -69.86 3.90 -56.73
CA THR A 20 -69.45 3.54 -55.36
C THR A 20 -67.98 3.90 -55.15
N ALA A 21 -67.69 4.69 -54.12
CA ALA A 21 -66.36 5.12 -53.74
C ALA A 21 -66.19 4.98 -52.22
N ALA A 22 -65.02 4.52 -51.78
CA ALA A 22 -64.62 4.52 -50.38
C ALA A 22 -63.26 5.20 -50.26
N LEU A 23 -63.19 6.25 -49.45
CA LEU A 23 -61.96 6.98 -49.13
C LEU A 23 -61.83 6.98 -47.61
N ASP A 24 -60.75 6.39 -47.11
CA ASP A 24 -60.36 6.45 -45.71
C ASP A 24 -59.09 7.30 -45.60
N LEU A 25 -59.21 8.43 -44.91
CA LEU A 25 -58.11 9.38 -44.72
C LEU A 25 -57.46 9.23 -43.34
N GLN A 26 -57.95 8.34 -42.47
CA GLN A 26 -57.33 8.16 -41.15
C GLN A 26 -55.87 7.70 -41.23
N PRO A 27 -55.49 6.75 -42.11
CA PRO A 27 -54.08 6.37 -42.28
C PRO A 27 -53.19 7.53 -42.76
N THR A 28 -53.75 8.45 -43.54
CA THR A 28 -53.05 9.67 -43.98
C THR A 28 -52.81 10.62 -42.82
N VAL A 29 -53.81 10.84 -41.96
CA VAL A 29 -53.67 11.66 -40.76
C VAL A 29 -52.64 11.05 -39.81
N ASP A 30 -52.70 9.73 -39.58
CA ASP A 30 -51.75 9.03 -38.71
C ASP A 30 -50.32 9.11 -39.26
N ALA A 31 -50.14 9.00 -40.59
CA ALA A 31 -48.84 9.15 -41.25
C ALA A 31 -48.27 10.58 -41.17
N ILE A 32 -49.14 11.60 -41.25
CA ILE A 32 -48.73 13.01 -41.05
C ILE A 32 -48.21 13.20 -39.62
N LEU A 33 -48.93 12.69 -38.63
CA LEU A 33 -48.54 12.83 -37.21
C LEU A 33 -47.26 12.07 -36.88
N ALA A 34 -47.06 10.90 -37.49
CA ALA A 34 -45.89 10.06 -37.25
C ALA A 34 -44.61 10.50 -37.99
N THR A 35 -44.68 11.50 -38.89
CA THR A 35 -43.53 11.94 -39.69
C THR A 35 -42.95 13.23 -39.08
N PRO A 36 -41.73 13.20 -38.49
CA PRO A 36 -41.10 14.40 -37.98
C PRO A 36 -40.79 15.39 -39.10
N LEU A 37 -41.09 16.66 -38.85
CA LEU A 37 -40.84 17.73 -39.81
C LEU A 37 -39.50 18.40 -39.49
N THR A 38 -38.55 18.31 -40.41
CA THR A 38 -37.22 18.93 -40.26
C THR A 38 -37.14 20.19 -41.12
N SER A 39 -36.61 21.28 -40.56
CA SER A 39 -36.34 22.52 -41.30
C SER A 39 -35.30 22.29 -42.40
N SER A 40 -35.33 23.11 -43.44
CA SER A 40 -34.42 23.04 -44.59
C SER A 40 -32.94 23.19 -44.22
N ASP A 41 -32.64 23.93 -43.15
CA ASP A 41 -31.29 24.05 -42.57
C ASP A 41 -30.92 22.90 -41.62
N GLY A 42 -31.89 22.06 -41.26
CA GLY A 42 -31.76 20.96 -40.31
C GLY A 42 -31.46 21.38 -38.87
N ILE A 43 -31.72 22.65 -38.51
CA ILE A 43 -31.57 23.15 -37.14
C ILE A 43 -32.69 22.63 -36.26
N VAL A 44 -33.93 22.58 -36.76
CA VAL A 44 -35.11 22.20 -35.99
C VAL A 44 -35.74 20.95 -36.57
N THR A 45 -36.17 20.04 -35.70
CA THR A 45 -37.11 18.98 -36.05
C THR A 45 -38.30 19.04 -35.10
N VAL A 46 -39.51 19.12 -35.64
CA VAL A 46 -40.77 19.15 -34.90
C VAL A 46 -41.42 17.77 -35.05
N ASP A 47 -41.61 17.09 -33.94
CA ASP A 47 -42.41 15.88 -33.86
C ASP A 47 -43.84 16.26 -33.49
N LEU A 48 -44.80 15.88 -34.34
CA LEU A 48 -46.21 16.21 -34.16
C LEU A 48 -46.96 15.20 -33.28
N ASP A 49 -46.39 14.00 -33.06
CA ASP A 49 -46.99 12.94 -32.24
C ASP A 49 -46.88 13.28 -30.75
N ASP A 50 -45.69 13.73 -30.31
CA ASP A 50 -45.41 14.08 -28.91
C ASP A 50 -45.23 15.58 -28.65
N GLY A 51 -45.16 16.39 -29.71
CA GLY A 51 -44.97 17.84 -29.62
C GLY A 51 -43.55 18.27 -29.28
N LEU A 52 -42.55 17.38 -29.39
CA LEU A 52 -41.16 17.72 -29.12
C LEU A 52 -40.55 18.55 -30.25
N ILE A 53 -39.81 19.58 -29.84
CA ILE A 53 -38.98 20.40 -30.72
C ILE A 53 -37.52 20.08 -30.43
N LEU A 54 -36.87 19.39 -31.36
CA LEU A 54 -35.47 19.03 -31.27
C LEU A 54 -34.64 20.11 -31.99
N VAL A 55 -33.66 20.66 -31.27
CA VAL A 55 -32.75 21.68 -31.81
C VAL A 55 -31.33 21.12 -31.92
N ASN A 56 -30.78 21.15 -33.13
CA ASN A 56 -29.39 20.79 -33.37
C ASN A 56 -28.47 21.99 -33.04
N VAL A 57 -27.91 21.97 -31.83
CA VAL A 57 -27.07 23.05 -31.31
C VAL A 57 -25.81 23.28 -32.16
N ALA A 58 -25.24 22.23 -32.78
CA ALA A 58 -24.06 22.37 -33.63
C ALA A 58 -24.41 23.19 -34.88
N LYS A 59 -25.53 22.85 -35.54
CA LYS A 59 -25.99 23.59 -36.71
C LYS A 59 -26.46 24.99 -36.38
N LEU A 60 -27.10 25.17 -35.22
CA LEU A 60 -27.52 26.48 -34.71
C LEU A 60 -26.33 27.44 -34.56
N LEU A 61 -25.20 26.98 -34.02
CA LEU A 61 -24.06 27.84 -33.73
C LEU A 61 -23.04 27.94 -34.87
N LYS A 62 -22.91 26.90 -35.69
CA LYS A 62 -21.85 26.80 -36.72
C LYS A 62 -22.39 26.73 -38.15
N GLY A 63 -23.72 26.69 -38.36
CA GLY A 63 -24.36 26.59 -39.66
C GLY A 63 -24.74 25.16 -40.10
N PRO A 64 -25.46 24.98 -41.21
CA PRO A 64 -26.15 23.74 -41.58
C PRO A 64 -25.23 22.53 -41.82
N ASP A 65 -23.97 22.77 -42.20
CA ASP A 65 -22.97 21.72 -42.45
C ASP A 65 -22.25 21.24 -41.18
N ALA A 66 -22.58 21.80 -40.01
CA ALA A 66 -21.90 21.48 -38.77
C ALA A 66 -22.26 20.08 -38.25
N THR A 67 -21.22 19.32 -37.87
CA THR A 67 -21.35 17.96 -37.32
C THR A 67 -21.05 17.87 -35.82
N ASP A 68 -20.36 18.87 -35.25
CA ASP A 68 -19.95 18.88 -33.84
C ASP A 68 -19.88 20.31 -33.24
N LEU A 69 -19.70 20.37 -31.92
CA LEU A 69 -19.55 21.61 -31.13
C LEU A 69 -18.07 22.00 -30.88
N ASN A 70 -17.11 21.32 -31.53
CA ASN A 70 -15.70 21.58 -31.30
C ASN A 70 -15.27 22.93 -31.88
N GLY A 71 -14.27 23.56 -31.25
CA GLY A 71 -13.67 24.82 -31.69
C GLY A 71 -14.44 26.09 -31.32
N LEU A 72 -15.47 25.99 -30.47
CA LEU A 72 -16.18 27.16 -29.95
C LEU A 72 -15.35 27.92 -28.92
N SER A 73 -15.46 29.26 -28.94
CA SER A 73 -14.79 30.14 -27.99
C SER A 73 -15.19 29.82 -26.53
N PRO A 74 -14.35 30.13 -25.54
CA PRO A 74 -14.72 30.05 -24.15
C PRO A 74 -16.01 30.82 -23.85
N ASN A 75 -16.85 30.27 -22.98
CA ASN A 75 -18.10 30.85 -22.51
C ASN A 75 -19.10 31.19 -23.62
N THR A 76 -19.22 30.32 -24.64
CA THR A 76 -20.15 30.53 -25.77
C THR A 76 -21.60 30.31 -25.32
N GLN A 77 -22.43 31.36 -25.37
CA GLN A 77 -23.86 31.27 -25.02
C GLN A 77 -24.67 30.70 -26.19
N VAL A 78 -25.53 29.72 -25.91
CA VAL A 78 -26.35 29.04 -26.92
C VAL A 78 -27.71 29.69 -27.11
N LEU A 79 -28.37 30.12 -26.03
CA LEU A 79 -29.71 30.73 -26.06
C LEU A 79 -29.58 32.25 -26.01
N THR A 80 -29.17 32.82 -27.14
CA THR A 80 -29.11 34.28 -27.40
C THR A 80 -30.33 34.72 -28.19
N ALA A 81 -30.63 36.02 -28.25
CA ALA A 81 -31.74 36.52 -29.06
C ALA A 81 -31.66 36.03 -30.52
N ALA A 82 -30.47 36.12 -31.14
CA ALA A 82 -30.26 35.71 -32.53
C ALA A 82 -30.49 34.21 -32.78
N THR A 83 -30.06 33.36 -31.85
CA THR A 83 -30.23 31.90 -31.97
C THR A 83 -31.65 31.47 -31.65
N ILE A 84 -32.33 32.16 -30.73
CA ILE A 84 -33.76 31.97 -30.47
C ILE A 84 -34.59 32.36 -31.69
N ASP A 85 -34.26 33.47 -32.36
CA ASP A 85 -34.91 33.88 -33.60
C ASP A 85 -34.69 32.82 -34.71
N GLN A 86 -33.49 32.23 -34.79
CA GLN A 86 -33.20 31.11 -35.70
C GLN A 86 -34.02 29.86 -35.38
N ILE A 87 -34.19 29.51 -34.10
CA ILE A 87 -35.07 28.40 -33.68
C ILE A 87 -36.51 28.69 -34.10
N GLY A 88 -37.01 29.90 -33.87
CA GLY A 88 -38.35 30.32 -34.30
C GLY A 88 -38.55 30.22 -35.81
N ALA A 89 -37.57 30.69 -36.59
CA ALA A 89 -37.57 30.56 -38.04
C ALA A 89 -37.52 29.09 -38.50
N GLY A 90 -36.69 28.26 -37.87
CA GLY A 90 -36.61 26.83 -38.15
C GLY A 90 -37.92 26.09 -37.84
N ILE A 91 -38.61 26.43 -36.75
CA ILE A 91 -39.95 25.88 -36.45
C ILE A 91 -40.96 26.29 -37.53
N ALA A 92 -40.96 27.56 -37.94
CA ALA A 92 -41.86 28.04 -38.98
C ALA A 92 -41.60 27.38 -40.34
N ASP A 93 -40.34 27.15 -40.69
CA ASP A 93 -39.93 26.45 -41.91
C ASP A 93 -40.32 24.97 -41.87
N ALA A 94 -40.00 24.27 -40.77
CA ALA A 94 -40.37 22.87 -40.57
C ALA A 94 -41.90 22.67 -40.66
N LEU A 95 -42.67 23.51 -39.96
CA LEU A 95 -44.14 23.47 -40.02
C LEU A 95 -44.69 23.92 -41.38
N GLY A 96 -43.98 24.78 -42.11
CA GLY A 96 -44.34 25.18 -43.48
C GLY A 96 -44.35 23.99 -44.45
N GLY A 97 -43.46 23.01 -44.24
CA GLY A 97 -43.43 21.75 -44.98
C GLY A 97 -44.62 20.80 -44.72
N LEU A 98 -45.45 21.09 -43.71
CA LEU A 98 -46.64 20.28 -43.40
C LEU A 98 -47.65 20.27 -44.56
N GLY A 99 -47.80 21.40 -45.27
CA GLY A 99 -48.71 21.49 -46.42
C GLY A 99 -48.29 20.56 -47.55
N GLU A 100 -47.00 20.53 -47.88
CA GLU A 100 -46.41 19.65 -48.89
C GLU A 100 -46.54 18.18 -48.47
N THR A 101 -46.17 17.86 -47.23
CA THR A 101 -46.29 16.50 -46.66
C THR A 101 -47.74 16.00 -46.67
N ALA A 102 -48.69 16.86 -46.30
CA ALA A 102 -50.11 16.52 -46.34
C ALA A 102 -50.61 16.31 -47.77
N GLY A 103 -50.15 17.14 -48.72
CA GLY A 103 -50.46 16.99 -50.15
C GLY A 103 -50.00 15.65 -50.71
N GLU A 104 -48.73 15.29 -50.49
CA GLU A 104 -48.15 14.02 -50.94
C GLU A 104 -48.91 12.80 -50.37
N LEU A 105 -49.27 12.85 -49.08
CA LEU A 105 -49.99 11.75 -48.43
C LEU A 105 -51.47 11.67 -48.85
N ILE A 106 -52.09 12.80 -49.22
CA ILE A 106 -53.43 12.81 -49.83
C ILE A 106 -53.36 12.22 -51.24
N ASP A 107 -52.38 12.60 -52.05
CA ASP A 107 -52.18 12.02 -53.38
C ASP A 107 -51.97 10.51 -53.30
N ALA A 108 -51.19 10.04 -52.32
CA ALA A 108 -51.05 8.62 -52.02
C ALA A 108 -52.38 7.95 -51.62
N ALA A 109 -53.20 8.60 -50.79
CA ALA A 109 -54.52 8.11 -50.41
C ALA A 109 -55.48 8.03 -51.61
N LEU A 110 -55.48 9.05 -52.48
CA LEU A 110 -56.28 9.07 -53.70
C LEU A 110 -55.84 7.98 -54.68
N ASN A 111 -54.54 7.70 -54.76
CA ASN A 111 -53.98 6.61 -55.56
C ASN A 111 -54.38 5.22 -55.07
N THR A 112 -54.77 5.06 -53.81
CA THR A 112 -55.23 3.78 -53.23
C THR A 112 -56.75 3.66 -53.16
N ALA A 113 -57.48 4.78 -53.08
CA ALA A 113 -58.95 4.80 -53.03
C ALA A 113 -59.57 4.27 -54.32
N THR A 114 -60.31 3.16 -54.23
CA THR A 114 -60.91 2.51 -55.41
C THR A 114 -62.27 3.11 -55.75
N LEU A 115 -62.47 3.45 -57.02
CA LEU A 115 -63.73 3.90 -57.60
C LEU A 115 -64.24 2.86 -58.60
N THR A 116 -65.46 2.39 -58.39
CA THR A 116 -66.16 1.49 -59.33
C THR A 116 -67.45 2.14 -59.80
N LEU A 117 -67.67 2.13 -61.11
CA LEU A 117 -68.84 2.68 -61.77
C LEU A 117 -69.51 1.60 -62.62
N ASP A 118 -70.80 1.40 -62.43
CA ASP A 118 -71.61 0.56 -63.32
C ASP A 118 -72.39 1.46 -64.29
N VAL A 119 -72.04 1.41 -65.57
CA VAL A 119 -72.60 2.28 -66.61
C VAL A 119 -73.60 1.48 -67.44
N PRO A 120 -74.90 1.83 -67.42
CA PRO A 120 -75.87 1.22 -68.32
C PRO A 120 -75.63 1.71 -69.75
N VAL A 121 -75.56 0.78 -70.70
CA VAL A 121 -75.33 1.03 -72.13
C VAL A 121 -76.53 0.52 -72.90
N THR A 122 -77.23 1.40 -73.61
CA THR A 122 -78.35 1.03 -74.47
C THR A 122 -77.88 1.03 -75.92
N VAL A 123 -78.04 -0.12 -76.60
CA VAL A 123 -77.68 -0.30 -78.01
C VAL A 123 -78.95 -0.42 -78.86
N THR A 124 -79.08 0.43 -79.88
CA THR A 124 -80.22 0.38 -80.81
C THR A 124 -79.76 0.09 -82.23
N LEU A 125 -80.22 -1.02 -82.82
CA LEU A 125 -79.96 -1.39 -84.22
C LEU A 125 -81.24 -1.23 -85.05
N LEU A 126 -81.13 -0.79 -86.31
CA LEU A 126 -82.26 -0.54 -87.21
C LEU A 126 -83.30 -1.67 -87.19
N GLY A 127 -84.49 -1.37 -86.65
CA GLY A 127 -85.65 -2.26 -86.61
C GLY A 127 -85.67 -3.28 -85.47
N GLN A 128 -84.71 -3.26 -84.54
CA GLN A 128 -84.67 -4.13 -83.37
C GLN A 128 -84.93 -3.37 -82.06
N PRO A 129 -85.54 -4.01 -81.03
CA PRO A 129 -85.68 -3.39 -79.72
C PRO A 129 -84.29 -3.11 -79.12
N ALA A 130 -84.20 -2.01 -78.36
CA ALA A 130 -82.95 -1.63 -77.70
C ALA A 130 -82.52 -2.73 -76.70
N VAL A 131 -81.22 -3.01 -76.65
CA VAL A 131 -80.63 -3.92 -75.67
C VAL A 131 -79.92 -3.10 -74.61
N ASP A 132 -80.33 -3.29 -73.36
CA ASP A 132 -79.66 -2.70 -72.20
C ASP A 132 -78.56 -3.65 -71.73
N LEU A 133 -77.36 -3.12 -71.66
CA LEU A 133 -76.13 -3.77 -71.23
C LEU A 133 -75.55 -2.99 -70.05
N SER A 134 -74.66 -3.61 -69.28
CA SER A 134 -73.91 -2.91 -68.24
C SER A 134 -72.41 -3.06 -68.48
N SER A 135 -71.70 -1.93 -68.44
CA SER A 135 -70.24 -1.89 -68.53
C SER A 135 -69.68 -1.41 -67.20
N GLY A 136 -68.72 -2.17 -66.66
CA GLY A 136 -68.02 -1.79 -65.45
C GLY A 136 -66.82 -0.91 -65.78
N VAL A 137 -66.66 0.19 -65.07
CA VAL A 137 -65.43 0.99 -65.06
C VAL A 137 -64.84 0.92 -63.67
N SER A 138 -63.55 0.59 -63.56
CA SER A 138 -62.85 0.48 -62.28
C SER A 138 -61.44 1.04 -62.34
N GLY A 139 -61.05 1.78 -61.30
CA GLY A 139 -59.72 2.35 -61.15
C GLY A 139 -59.56 3.01 -59.78
N SER A 140 -58.36 3.51 -59.46
CA SER A 140 -58.20 4.38 -58.28
C SER A 140 -58.64 5.80 -58.58
N LEU A 141 -59.08 6.56 -57.58
CA LEU A 141 -59.50 7.95 -57.72
C LEU A 141 -58.37 8.80 -58.33
N GLY A 142 -57.12 8.58 -57.91
CA GLY A 142 -55.93 9.18 -58.53
C GLY A 142 -55.76 8.81 -60.00
N GLY A 143 -56.12 7.57 -60.39
CA GLY A 143 -56.14 7.12 -61.78
C GLY A 143 -57.16 7.85 -62.65
N PHE A 144 -58.34 8.15 -62.10
CA PHE A 144 -59.35 8.97 -62.79
C PHE A 144 -58.95 10.45 -62.90
N LEU A 145 -58.10 10.93 -61.98
CA LEU A 145 -57.59 12.30 -61.96
C LEU A 145 -56.29 12.48 -62.74
N GLY A 146 -55.61 11.37 -63.10
CA GLY A 146 -54.32 11.41 -63.78
C GLY A 146 -53.16 11.83 -62.88
N LEU A 147 -53.23 11.53 -61.58
CA LEU A 147 -52.15 11.81 -60.63
C LEU A 147 -50.90 10.98 -60.96
N GLU A 148 -49.72 11.51 -60.64
CA GLU A 148 -48.47 10.77 -60.78
C GLU A 148 -48.49 9.49 -59.92
N GLY A 149 -47.95 8.39 -60.46
CA GLY A 149 -47.94 7.09 -59.79
C GLY A 149 -49.26 6.30 -59.85
N SER A 150 -50.32 6.86 -60.44
CA SER A 150 -51.62 6.19 -60.58
C SER A 150 -51.69 5.26 -61.80
N THR A 151 -52.59 4.26 -61.75
CA THR A 151 -52.94 3.43 -62.91
C THR A 151 -54.20 3.96 -63.58
N ALA A 152 -54.19 4.11 -64.91
CA ALA A 152 -55.36 4.56 -65.66
C ALA A 152 -56.60 3.65 -65.40
N PRO A 153 -57.82 4.22 -65.35
CA PRO A 153 -59.02 3.46 -65.12
C PRO A 153 -59.24 2.47 -66.27
N THR A 154 -59.79 1.32 -65.92
CA THR A 154 -60.04 0.22 -66.86
C THR A 154 -61.53 0.14 -67.18
N VAL A 155 -61.82 -0.06 -68.46
CA VAL A 155 -63.16 -0.29 -68.97
C VAL A 155 -63.36 -1.78 -69.20
N THR A 156 -64.35 -2.36 -68.54
CA THR A 156 -64.79 -3.73 -68.77
C THR A 156 -65.99 -3.71 -69.72
N PRO A 157 -65.84 -4.17 -70.97
CA PRO A 157 -66.94 -4.19 -71.93
C PRO A 157 -68.03 -5.17 -71.47
N PRO A 158 -69.31 -4.91 -71.81
CA PRO A 158 -70.40 -5.81 -71.47
C PRO A 158 -70.24 -7.19 -72.11
N PRO A 159 -70.58 -8.28 -71.38
CA PRO A 159 -70.58 -9.61 -71.95
C PRO A 159 -71.67 -9.68 -73.05
N ALA A 160 -71.29 -10.01 -74.28
CA ALA A 160 -72.14 -10.16 -75.48
C ALA A 160 -72.31 -8.96 -76.43
N ILE A 161 -71.42 -7.97 -76.42
CA ILE A 161 -71.39 -6.95 -77.49
C ILE A 161 -70.90 -7.51 -78.84
N PRO A 162 -71.58 -7.20 -79.97
CA PRO A 162 -71.07 -7.52 -81.29
C PRO A 162 -69.76 -6.79 -81.60
N VAL A 163 -68.78 -7.48 -82.19
CA VAL A 163 -67.41 -6.96 -82.47
C VAL A 163 -67.41 -5.61 -83.20
N GLN A 164 -68.37 -5.37 -84.10
CA GLN A 164 -68.46 -4.10 -84.85
C GLN A 164 -68.92 -2.90 -84.01
N LEU A 165 -69.49 -3.13 -82.82
CA LEU A 165 -69.89 -2.09 -81.88
C LEU A 165 -68.91 -1.94 -80.70
N ALA A 166 -67.86 -2.76 -80.64
CA ALA A 166 -66.86 -2.68 -79.58
C ALA A 166 -66.04 -1.38 -79.65
N ASP A 167 -65.49 -1.03 -80.82
CA ASP A 167 -64.69 0.20 -80.97
C ASP A 167 -65.51 1.48 -80.76
N PRO A 168 -66.72 1.65 -81.35
CA PRO A 168 -67.56 2.82 -81.10
C PRO A 168 -68.00 2.95 -79.64
N LEU A 169 -68.29 1.83 -78.95
CA LEU A 169 -68.62 1.87 -77.54
C LEU A 169 -67.41 2.28 -76.69
N GLN A 170 -66.22 1.75 -76.99
CA GLN A 170 -64.99 2.14 -76.29
C GLN A 170 -64.73 3.65 -76.42
N THR A 171 -64.98 4.24 -77.60
CA THR A 171 -64.89 5.71 -77.77
C THR A 171 -65.88 6.45 -76.87
N VAL A 172 -67.16 6.06 -76.88
CA VAL A 172 -68.20 6.71 -76.04
C VAL A 172 -67.88 6.57 -74.55
N LEU A 173 -67.35 5.43 -74.12
CA LEU A 173 -67.02 5.17 -72.72
C LEU A 173 -65.73 5.89 -72.29
N ASN A 174 -64.75 6.04 -73.18
CA ASN A 174 -63.57 6.88 -72.96
C ASN A 174 -63.92 8.37 -72.88
N ASP A 175 -64.86 8.85 -73.70
CA ASP A 175 -65.35 10.24 -73.63
C ASP A 175 -66.10 10.49 -72.31
N ALA A 176 -66.92 9.52 -71.87
CA ALA A 176 -67.60 9.58 -70.57
C ALA A 176 -66.62 9.55 -69.39
N LEU A 177 -65.55 8.74 -69.50
CA LEU A 177 -64.44 8.69 -68.55
C LEU A 177 -63.71 10.02 -68.43
N ALA A 178 -63.39 10.66 -69.56
CA ALA A 178 -62.76 11.97 -69.58
C ALA A 178 -63.65 13.05 -68.94
N GLY A 179 -64.96 13.00 -69.21
CA GLY A 179 -65.94 13.88 -68.56
C GLY A 179 -66.03 13.67 -67.04
N LEU A 180 -65.96 12.41 -66.59
CA LEU A 180 -65.95 12.06 -65.17
C LEU A 180 -64.66 12.52 -64.48
N GLY A 181 -63.49 12.33 -65.10
CA GLY A 181 -62.21 12.83 -64.58
C GLY A 181 -62.22 14.35 -64.40
N GLY A 182 -62.74 15.09 -65.39
CA GLY A 182 -62.92 16.54 -65.29
C GLY A 182 -63.88 16.98 -64.18
N ALA A 183 -65.00 16.25 -64.00
CA ALA A 183 -65.96 16.52 -62.93
C ALA A 183 -65.38 16.22 -61.53
N LEU A 184 -64.64 15.12 -61.38
CA LEU A 184 -63.95 14.77 -60.13
C LEU A 184 -62.87 15.79 -59.79
N SER A 185 -62.08 16.23 -60.78
CA SER A 185 -61.08 17.29 -60.60
C SER A 185 -61.73 18.59 -60.13
N GLY A 186 -62.83 19.01 -60.76
CA GLY A 186 -63.55 20.24 -60.37
C GLY A 186 -64.18 20.19 -58.97
N VAL A 187 -64.40 19.01 -58.40
CA VAL A 187 -64.90 18.83 -57.03
C VAL A 187 -63.75 18.71 -56.03
N LEU A 188 -62.64 18.07 -56.40
CA LEU A 188 -61.55 17.75 -55.47
C LEU A 188 -60.48 18.84 -55.37
N GLU A 189 -60.20 19.56 -56.45
CA GLU A 189 -59.23 20.67 -56.46
C GLU A 189 -59.58 21.79 -55.46
N PRO A 190 -60.85 22.24 -55.33
CA PRO A 190 -61.21 23.19 -54.28
C PRO A 190 -61.01 22.66 -52.85
N VAL A 191 -61.09 21.34 -52.65
CA VAL A 191 -60.92 20.69 -51.35
C VAL A 191 -59.44 20.61 -50.99
N THR A 192 -58.56 20.24 -51.92
CA THR A 192 -57.11 20.16 -51.70
C THR A 192 -56.50 21.54 -51.51
N THR A 193 -56.82 22.52 -52.37
CA THR A 193 -56.37 23.91 -52.20
C THR A 193 -56.95 24.57 -50.95
N GLY A 194 -58.21 24.26 -50.60
CA GLY A 194 -58.83 24.74 -49.37
C GLY A 194 -58.18 24.19 -48.10
N LEU A 195 -57.75 22.92 -48.14
CA LEU A 195 -57.02 22.28 -47.05
C LEU A 195 -55.63 22.90 -46.88
N GLU A 196 -54.89 23.11 -47.97
CA GLU A 196 -53.59 23.78 -47.94
C GLU A 196 -53.68 25.18 -47.30
N GLY A 197 -54.67 25.98 -47.70
CA GLY A 197 -54.92 27.29 -47.09
C GLY A 197 -55.27 27.21 -45.61
N THR A 198 -55.99 26.16 -45.19
CA THR A 198 -56.34 25.91 -43.79
C THR A 198 -55.11 25.50 -42.97
N VAL A 199 -54.28 24.60 -43.49
CA VAL A 199 -53.01 24.18 -42.87
C VAL A 199 -52.08 25.38 -42.71
N ASN A 200 -51.90 26.18 -43.75
CA ASN A 200 -51.07 27.39 -43.69
C ASN A 200 -51.56 28.40 -42.65
N THR A 201 -52.88 28.56 -42.51
CA THR A 201 -53.47 29.42 -41.47
C THR A 201 -53.21 28.87 -40.07
N LEU A 202 -53.31 27.55 -39.89
CA LEU A 202 -53.03 26.89 -38.62
C LEU A 202 -51.55 26.99 -38.25
N VAL A 203 -50.65 26.75 -39.21
CA VAL A 203 -49.20 26.94 -39.03
C VAL A 203 -48.88 28.36 -38.62
N GLY A 204 -49.45 29.37 -39.29
CA GLY A 204 -49.28 30.78 -38.91
C GLY A 204 -49.81 31.11 -37.50
N THR A 205 -50.90 30.48 -37.10
CA THR A 205 -51.46 30.64 -35.74
C THR A 205 -50.55 30.00 -34.69
N LEU A 206 -50.02 28.80 -34.97
CA LEU A 206 -49.15 28.06 -34.07
C LEU A 206 -47.79 28.74 -33.90
N THR A 207 -47.18 29.22 -34.99
CA THR A 207 -45.91 29.96 -34.93
C THR A 207 -46.07 31.27 -34.14
N THR A 208 -47.17 31.99 -34.33
CA THR A 208 -47.51 33.18 -33.52
C THR A 208 -47.70 32.85 -32.03
N ALA A 209 -48.25 31.68 -31.71
CA ALA A 209 -48.45 31.26 -30.32
C ALA A 209 -47.14 30.81 -29.64
N ILE A 210 -46.22 30.21 -30.40
CA ILE A 210 -44.92 29.72 -29.90
C ILE A 210 -43.91 30.86 -29.72
N ASP A 211 -43.97 31.90 -30.55
CA ASP A 211 -43.06 33.05 -30.51
C ASP A 211 -42.84 33.64 -29.09
N PRO A 212 -43.86 33.99 -28.30
CA PRO A 212 -43.65 34.51 -26.94
C PRO A 212 -43.03 33.47 -25.98
N LEU A 213 -43.24 32.18 -26.21
CA LEU A 213 -42.61 31.13 -25.40
C LEU A 213 -41.10 31.08 -25.66
N LEU A 214 -40.69 31.27 -26.91
CA LEU A 214 -39.28 31.28 -27.29
C LEU A 214 -38.58 32.59 -26.91
N THR A 215 -39.20 33.73 -27.20
CA THR A 215 -38.55 35.05 -27.05
C THR A 215 -38.66 35.60 -25.63
N THR A 216 -39.73 35.27 -24.90
CA THR A 216 -39.98 35.83 -23.56
C THR A 216 -39.80 34.79 -22.46
N VAL A 217 -40.29 33.56 -22.64
CA VAL A 217 -40.29 32.58 -21.56
C VAL A 217 -38.96 31.82 -21.47
N LEU A 218 -38.45 31.29 -22.58
CA LEU A 218 -37.26 30.44 -22.61
C LEU A 218 -36.00 31.09 -21.99
N PRO A 219 -35.64 32.37 -22.28
CA PRO A 219 -34.48 33.02 -21.66
C PRO A 219 -34.59 33.17 -20.14
N ASN A 220 -35.82 33.24 -19.62
CA ASN A 220 -36.10 33.32 -18.19
C ASN A 220 -36.05 31.95 -17.51
N ILE A 221 -36.18 30.85 -18.26
CA ILE A 221 -36.18 29.49 -17.73
C ILE A 221 -34.78 28.89 -17.72
N ALA A 222 -34.03 29.05 -18.80
CA ALA A 222 -32.74 28.40 -18.96
C ALA A 222 -31.73 29.28 -19.71
N GLN A 223 -30.50 29.25 -19.24
CA GLN A 223 -29.34 29.73 -19.97
C GLN A 223 -28.38 28.55 -20.18
N LEU A 224 -27.88 28.43 -21.41
CA LEU A 224 -26.96 27.38 -21.80
C LEU A 224 -25.64 27.98 -22.27
N THR A 225 -24.55 27.54 -21.66
CA THR A 225 -23.19 28.00 -21.98
C THR A 225 -22.31 26.80 -22.31
N ILE A 226 -21.69 26.81 -23.49
CA ILE A 226 -20.73 25.80 -23.93
C ILE A 226 -19.31 26.31 -23.63
N ASN A 227 -18.43 25.37 -23.27
CA ASN A 227 -17.03 25.65 -22.97
C ASN A 227 -16.91 26.72 -21.87
N GLN A 228 -17.66 26.55 -20.77
CA GLN A 228 -17.62 27.50 -19.67
C GLN A 228 -16.27 27.38 -18.96
N GLN A 229 -15.58 28.50 -18.79
CA GLN A 229 -14.28 28.56 -18.13
C GLN A 229 -14.34 29.63 -17.04
N THR A 230 -13.80 29.31 -15.86
CA THR A 230 -13.59 30.32 -14.83
C THR A 230 -12.66 31.42 -15.38
N THR A 231 -13.10 32.67 -15.37
CA THR A 231 -12.27 33.84 -15.74
C THR A 231 -11.33 34.23 -14.60
N ALA A 232 -10.71 33.25 -13.94
CA ALA A 232 -9.63 33.53 -13.01
C ALA A 232 -8.46 34.04 -13.85
N ASP A 233 -7.83 35.13 -13.41
CA ASP A 233 -6.55 35.56 -13.98
C ASP A 233 -5.57 34.38 -13.88
N PRO A 234 -4.90 33.96 -14.97
CA PRO A 234 -3.87 32.94 -14.90
C PRO A 234 -2.87 33.18 -13.75
N ASP A 235 -2.58 34.45 -13.45
CA ASP A 235 -1.67 34.89 -12.40
C ASP A 235 -2.19 34.57 -10.97
N GLU A 236 -3.50 34.36 -10.76
CA GLU A 236 -4.05 34.03 -9.43
C GLU A 236 -3.74 32.58 -9.00
N LEU A 237 -3.52 31.67 -9.95
CA LEU A 237 -3.16 30.28 -9.64
C LEU A 237 -1.66 30.08 -9.40
N GLU A 238 -0.82 31.03 -9.80
CA GLU A 238 0.64 30.92 -9.66
C GLU A 238 1.12 31.17 -8.23
N ASN A 239 0.30 31.78 -7.35
CA ASN A 239 0.76 32.20 -6.02
C ASN A 239 -0.30 32.22 -4.91
N THR A 240 -1.48 31.61 -5.12
CA THR A 240 -2.53 31.54 -4.09
C THR A 240 -3.24 30.18 -4.08
N THR A 241 -3.82 29.81 -2.93
CA THR A 241 -4.73 28.67 -2.84
C THR A 241 -5.96 28.93 -3.72
N GLY A 242 -6.15 28.14 -4.77
CA GLY A 242 -7.15 28.41 -5.79
C GLY A 242 -7.58 27.17 -6.57
N SER A 243 -8.68 27.29 -7.32
CA SER A 243 -9.14 26.25 -8.24
C SER A 243 -9.66 26.84 -9.54
N ALA A 244 -9.25 26.29 -10.67
CA ALA A 244 -9.82 26.59 -11.98
C ALA A 244 -10.66 25.43 -12.49
N THR A 245 -11.87 25.72 -12.96
CA THR A 245 -12.78 24.72 -13.51
C THR A 245 -13.19 25.08 -14.93
N VAL A 246 -13.10 24.10 -15.82
CA VAL A 246 -13.66 24.16 -17.17
C VAL A 246 -14.81 23.17 -17.27
N ARG A 247 -15.89 23.54 -17.98
CA ARG A 247 -17.07 22.70 -18.20
C ARG A 247 -17.42 22.67 -19.68
N ALA A 248 -17.70 21.49 -20.22
CA ALA A 248 -18.14 21.40 -21.61
C ALA A 248 -19.53 22.05 -21.79
N LEU A 249 -20.44 21.85 -20.84
CA LEU A 249 -21.78 22.43 -20.83
C LEU A 249 -22.16 22.91 -19.43
N ASP A 250 -22.65 24.14 -19.34
CA ASP A 250 -23.23 24.71 -18.12
C ASP A 250 -24.67 25.15 -18.38
N ILE A 251 -25.60 24.62 -17.58
CA ILE A 251 -27.02 24.92 -17.64
C ILE A 251 -27.39 25.70 -16.38
N THR A 252 -27.81 26.95 -16.55
CA THR A 252 -28.33 27.77 -15.45
C THR A 252 -29.85 27.85 -15.55
N LEU A 253 -30.55 27.36 -14.51
CA LEU A 253 -32.01 27.38 -14.42
C LEU A 253 -32.49 28.63 -13.68
N LEU A 254 -33.53 29.27 -14.21
CA LEU A 254 -34.08 30.54 -13.75
C LEU A 254 -33.00 31.63 -13.57
N PRO A 255 -32.23 31.95 -14.63
CA PRO A 255 -31.06 32.83 -14.55
C PRO A 255 -31.40 34.29 -14.17
N THR A 256 -32.66 34.71 -14.28
CA THR A 256 -33.10 36.08 -13.99
C THR A 256 -33.42 36.34 -12.52
N LEU A 257 -33.37 35.31 -11.67
CA LEU A 257 -33.46 35.47 -10.23
C LEU A 257 -32.16 36.05 -9.67
N ALA A 258 -32.24 36.72 -8.52
CA ALA A 258 -31.04 37.20 -7.81
C ALA A 258 -30.05 36.06 -7.51
N GLU A 259 -30.58 34.88 -7.23
CA GLU A 259 -29.85 33.61 -7.17
C GLU A 259 -30.53 32.62 -8.12
N PRO A 260 -29.83 32.09 -9.14
CA PRO A 260 -30.39 31.07 -10.02
C PRO A 260 -30.83 29.84 -9.23
N LEU A 261 -31.91 29.18 -9.64
CA LEU A 261 -32.46 28.02 -8.94
C LEU A 261 -31.45 26.87 -8.88
N ALA A 262 -30.77 26.62 -9.99
CA ALA A 262 -29.76 25.59 -10.08
C ALA A 262 -28.76 25.92 -11.19
N ARG A 263 -27.53 25.45 -11.00
CA ARG A 263 -26.51 25.40 -12.06
C ARG A 263 -26.05 23.96 -12.20
N VAL A 264 -26.19 23.41 -13.40
CA VAL A 264 -25.81 22.04 -13.73
C VAL A 264 -24.65 22.09 -14.71
N GLY A 265 -23.47 21.75 -14.19
CA GLY A 265 -22.26 21.61 -14.99
C GLY A 265 -22.07 20.16 -15.44
N LEU A 266 -21.89 19.94 -16.74
CA LEU A 266 -21.60 18.63 -17.31
C LEU A 266 -20.19 18.58 -17.91
N ALA A 267 -19.56 17.41 -17.79
CA ALA A 267 -18.19 17.14 -18.24
C ALA A 267 -17.21 18.24 -17.76
N SER A 268 -17.07 18.35 -16.45
CA SER A 268 -16.18 19.30 -15.79
C SER A 268 -14.78 18.74 -15.58
N SER A 269 -13.77 19.59 -15.71
CA SER A 269 -12.40 19.33 -15.28
C SER A 269 -11.95 20.47 -14.36
N THR A 270 -11.38 20.11 -13.22
CA THR A 270 -10.94 21.07 -12.20
C THR A 270 -9.48 20.81 -11.86
N VAL A 271 -8.68 21.87 -11.85
CA VAL A 271 -7.32 21.87 -11.27
C VAL A 271 -7.38 22.70 -10.00
N ARG A 272 -6.77 22.20 -8.93
CA ARG A 272 -6.67 22.88 -7.63
C ARG A 272 -5.21 22.96 -7.21
N VAL A 273 -4.81 24.13 -6.75
CA VAL A 273 -3.52 24.36 -6.10
C VAL A 273 -3.80 24.45 -4.60
N ASP A 274 -3.18 23.56 -3.84
CA ASP A 274 -3.21 23.59 -2.38
C ASP A 274 -1.77 23.84 -1.89
N THR A 275 -1.64 24.52 -0.76
CA THR A 275 -0.34 24.74 -0.14
C THR A 275 0.16 23.39 0.38
N ALA A 276 1.28 22.91 -0.14
CA ALA A 276 1.92 21.70 0.38
C ALA A 276 2.27 21.95 1.86
N ALA A 277 1.82 21.08 2.75
CA ALA A 277 2.35 21.06 4.10
C ALA A 277 3.81 20.62 4.00
N GLU A 278 4.74 21.52 4.29
CA GLU A 278 6.15 21.16 4.46
C GLU A 278 6.22 20.04 5.51
N PRO A 279 6.92 18.93 5.24
CA PRO A 279 7.08 17.87 6.22
C PRO A 279 7.76 18.44 7.47
N ALA A 280 7.27 18.07 8.65
CA ALA A 280 7.93 18.46 9.90
C ALA A 280 9.37 17.92 9.92
N PRO A 281 10.34 18.69 10.44
CA PRO A 281 11.71 18.22 10.53
C PRO A 281 11.82 17.00 11.44
N THR A 282 12.83 16.17 11.18
CA THR A 282 13.13 14.98 11.96
C THR A 282 14.51 15.08 12.60
N LEU A 283 14.69 14.33 13.68
CA LEU A 283 15.96 14.13 14.36
C LEU A 283 16.09 12.63 14.64
N THR A 284 17.30 12.10 14.48
CA THR A 284 17.62 10.70 14.81
C THR A 284 18.95 10.65 15.53
N GLY A 285 18.99 10.02 16.70
CA GLY A 285 20.21 9.69 17.44
C GLY A 285 20.56 8.22 17.26
N ALA A 286 21.81 7.92 16.90
CA ALA A 286 22.30 6.56 16.75
C ALA A 286 23.63 6.37 17.52
N PRO A 287 23.87 5.21 18.14
CA PRO A 287 22.95 4.06 18.26
C PRO A 287 21.79 4.30 19.25
N ASP A 288 20.75 3.46 19.20
CA ASP A 288 19.56 3.54 20.07
C ASP A 288 19.87 3.29 21.55
N GLU A 289 20.98 2.61 21.84
CA GLU A 289 21.46 2.31 23.18
C GLU A 289 22.93 2.72 23.33
N VAL A 290 23.25 3.44 24.40
CA VAL A 290 24.60 3.91 24.72
C VAL A 290 24.89 3.75 26.21
N ARG A 291 26.16 3.85 26.57
CA ARG A 291 26.63 3.90 27.96
C ARG A 291 27.39 5.20 28.19
N PRO A 292 27.55 5.63 29.46
CA PRO A 292 28.46 6.71 29.79
C PRO A 292 29.85 6.48 29.15
N GLY A 293 30.41 7.52 28.54
CA GLY A 293 31.66 7.49 27.78
C GLY A 293 31.52 7.18 26.29
N GLN A 294 30.38 6.63 25.83
CA GLN A 294 30.12 6.38 24.41
C GLN A 294 29.54 7.59 23.69
N THR A 295 29.59 7.57 22.35
CA THR A 295 29.10 8.66 21.50
C THR A 295 27.74 8.33 20.89
N VAL A 296 26.88 9.35 20.79
CA VAL A 296 25.66 9.37 19.99
C VAL A 296 25.90 10.27 18.79
N ASP A 297 25.76 9.73 17.59
CA ASP A 297 25.71 10.49 16.34
C ASP A 297 24.28 10.96 16.09
N VAL A 298 24.09 12.26 15.96
CA VAL A 298 22.80 12.90 15.75
C VAL A 298 22.70 13.37 14.30
N THR A 299 21.62 13.02 13.62
CA THR A 299 21.29 13.51 12.27
C THR A 299 19.94 14.20 12.29
N THR A 300 19.85 15.39 11.68
CA THR A 300 18.60 16.13 11.52
C THR A 300 18.28 16.31 10.04
N GLU A 301 17.00 16.21 9.67
CA GLU A 301 16.55 16.33 8.27
C GLU A 301 15.25 17.14 8.18
N GLY A 302 14.94 17.69 7.00
CA GLY A 302 13.68 18.40 6.75
C GLY A 302 13.64 19.84 7.28
N TRP A 303 14.80 20.44 7.55
CA TRP A 303 14.91 21.84 7.97
C TRP A 303 15.10 22.76 6.77
N GLU A 304 14.92 24.07 6.97
CA GLU A 304 15.31 25.05 5.95
C GLU A 304 16.83 25.00 5.71
N PRO A 305 17.31 25.24 4.47
CA PRO A 305 18.74 25.30 4.19
C PRO A 305 19.45 26.42 4.97
N ASP A 306 20.72 26.19 5.32
CA ASP A 306 21.59 27.16 6.02
C ASP A 306 21.00 27.69 7.35
N THR A 307 20.17 26.87 8.03
CA THR A 307 19.55 27.17 9.32
C THR A 307 20.42 26.70 10.47
N GLU A 308 20.63 27.56 11.45
CA GLU A 308 21.31 27.23 12.71
C GLU A 308 20.35 26.53 13.67
N LEU A 309 20.77 25.38 14.21
CA LEU A 309 20.02 24.54 15.13
C LEU A 309 20.77 24.41 16.45
N ASP A 310 20.08 24.69 17.56
CA ASP A 310 20.57 24.43 18.91
C ASP A 310 20.11 23.05 19.39
N LEU A 311 21.08 22.16 19.60
CA LEU A 311 20.87 20.82 20.15
C LEU A 311 21.03 20.85 21.67
N THR A 312 20.05 20.29 22.37
CA THR A 312 20.07 20.11 23.82
C THR A 312 19.95 18.64 24.17
N TYR A 313 20.79 18.18 25.10
CA TYR A 313 20.86 16.80 25.58
C TYR A 313 20.41 16.74 27.04
N VAL A 314 19.31 16.04 27.31
CA VAL A 314 18.67 15.99 28.63
C VAL A 314 18.60 14.53 29.11
N ASP A 315 19.10 14.27 30.31
CA ASP A 315 19.07 12.93 30.90
C ASP A 315 17.69 12.53 31.45
N ALA A 316 17.60 11.29 31.95
CA ALA A 316 16.38 10.71 32.48
C ALA A 316 15.82 11.42 33.73
N ASP A 317 16.67 12.15 34.47
CA ASP A 317 16.29 12.95 35.63
C ASP A 317 15.84 14.37 35.24
N GLY A 318 15.89 14.70 33.94
CA GLY A 318 15.52 16.01 33.40
C GLY A 318 16.62 17.05 33.53
N ASN A 319 17.88 16.64 33.73
CA ASN A 319 19.03 17.53 33.77
C ASN A 319 19.67 17.67 32.39
N GLU A 320 19.97 18.91 31.99
CA GLU A 320 20.75 19.17 30.79
C GLU A 320 22.20 18.75 31.03
N ILE A 321 22.66 17.80 30.23
CA ILE A 321 24.02 17.23 30.31
C ILE A 321 24.93 17.70 29.16
N GLY A 322 24.38 18.43 28.19
CA GLY A 322 25.15 19.03 27.11
C GLY A 322 24.31 19.85 26.13
N THR A 323 25.01 20.70 25.37
CA THR A 323 24.47 21.47 24.25
C THR A 323 25.46 21.52 23.10
N SER A 324 24.96 21.66 21.88
CA SER A 324 25.75 21.83 20.65
C SER A 324 24.98 22.72 19.67
N THR A 325 25.67 23.35 18.72
CA THR A 325 25.05 24.15 17.66
C THR A 325 25.56 23.66 16.31
N VAL A 326 24.64 23.38 15.38
CA VAL A 326 24.94 22.91 14.03
C VAL A 326 24.20 23.73 12.98
N THR A 327 24.70 23.78 11.75
CA THR A 327 24.03 24.47 10.63
C THR A 327 23.64 23.46 9.57
N THR A 328 22.39 23.53 9.11
CA THR A 328 21.89 22.66 8.03
C THR A 328 22.55 23.00 6.70
N ASN A 329 22.80 21.98 5.88
CA ASN A 329 23.35 22.16 4.54
C ASN A 329 22.27 22.61 3.52
N GLY A 330 22.64 22.70 2.25
CA GLY A 330 21.73 23.08 1.16
C GLY A 330 20.52 22.16 0.94
N GLU A 331 20.49 21.00 1.59
CA GLU A 331 19.41 20.00 1.55
C GLU A 331 18.59 19.97 2.86
N GLY A 332 18.87 20.87 3.82
CA GLY A 332 18.15 20.91 5.09
C GLY A 332 18.61 19.85 6.11
N VAL A 333 19.85 19.35 5.99
CA VAL A 333 20.41 18.28 6.82
C VAL A 333 21.57 18.79 7.66
N ALA A 334 21.64 18.42 8.94
CA ALA A 334 22.78 18.65 9.82
C ALA A 334 23.16 17.40 10.62
N THR A 335 24.41 17.34 11.08
CA THR A 335 24.93 16.23 11.90
C THR A 335 25.75 16.73 13.08
N ASP A 336 25.64 16.06 14.22
CA ASP A 336 26.43 16.30 15.44
C ASP A 336 26.91 14.97 16.04
N THR A 337 27.95 15.00 16.88
CA THR A 337 28.37 13.83 17.66
C THR A 337 28.53 14.25 19.12
N PHE A 338 27.78 13.59 20.01
CA PHE A 338 27.77 13.88 21.44
C PHE A 338 28.33 12.71 22.25
N THR A 339 29.30 12.96 23.14
CA THR A 339 29.79 11.94 24.07
C THR A 339 28.98 11.99 25.36
N VAL A 340 28.32 10.89 25.72
CA VAL A 340 27.54 10.78 26.96
C VAL A 340 28.49 10.91 28.16
N PRO A 341 28.33 11.90 29.05
CA PRO A 341 29.22 12.08 30.20
C PRO A 341 29.23 10.89 31.17
N ASP A 342 30.35 10.72 31.87
CA ASP A 342 30.44 9.75 32.96
C ASP A 342 29.42 10.06 34.06
N GLY A 343 28.72 9.03 34.53
CA GLY A 343 27.73 9.15 35.60
C GLY A 343 26.35 9.62 35.15
N THR A 344 26.09 9.76 33.85
CA THR A 344 24.72 9.95 33.34
C THR A 344 23.80 8.83 33.87
N PRO A 345 22.65 9.18 34.47
CA PRO A 345 21.69 8.20 34.97
C PRO A 345 21.23 7.23 33.87
N VAL A 346 20.92 5.99 34.28
CA VAL A 346 20.31 4.99 33.40
C VAL A 346 18.90 5.43 33.03
N GLY A 347 18.55 5.36 31.75
CA GLY A 347 17.24 5.76 31.23
C GLY A 347 17.33 6.57 29.95
N ASP A 348 16.30 7.34 29.65
CA ASP A 348 16.19 8.06 28.37
C ASP A 348 17.10 9.31 28.35
N LEU A 349 17.94 9.40 27.33
CA LEU A 349 18.64 10.61 26.91
C LEU A 349 17.83 11.26 25.78
N THR A 350 17.17 12.37 26.09
CA THR A 350 16.40 13.14 25.11
C THR A 350 17.29 14.15 24.40
N ILE A 351 17.24 14.13 23.07
CA ILE A 351 17.98 15.04 22.19
C ILE A 351 16.95 15.92 21.51
N THR A 352 17.09 17.24 21.60
CA THR A 352 16.16 18.19 20.97
C THR A 352 16.94 19.19 20.13
N ALA A 353 16.65 19.28 18.84
CA ALA A 353 17.10 20.37 17.99
C ALA A 353 16.04 21.46 17.91
N THR A 354 16.45 22.72 18.06
CA THR A 354 15.58 23.89 18.02
C THR A 354 16.14 24.92 17.05
N ALA A 355 15.33 25.40 16.11
CA ALA A 355 15.68 26.53 15.24
C ALA A 355 15.28 27.88 15.86
N GLU A 356 15.81 28.99 15.34
CA GLU A 356 15.54 30.35 15.85
C GLU A 356 14.04 30.74 15.81
N ASP A 357 13.30 30.20 14.84
CA ASP A 357 11.86 30.43 14.68
C ASP A 357 11.00 29.64 15.70
N GLY A 358 11.63 28.78 16.52
CA GLY A 358 10.99 27.93 17.51
C GLY A 358 10.56 26.56 17.01
N THR A 359 10.86 26.20 15.75
CA THR A 359 10.63 24.86 15.22
C THR A 359 11.54 23.85 15.93
N THR A 360 11.01 22.69 16.29
CA THR A 360 11.74 21.66 17.05
C THR A 360 11.58 20.27 16.46
N ALA A 361 12.62 19.44 16.60
CA ALA A 361 12.57 17.99 16.42
C ALA A 361 13.34 17.31 17.56
N SER A 362 12.89 16.13 17.98
CA SER A 362 13.48 15.42 19.11
C SER A 362 13.54 13.92 18.88
N ASP A 363 14.52 13.28 19.50
CA ASP A 363 14.66 11.84 19.57
C ASP A 363 15.16 11.41 20.95
N THR A 364 15.06 10.12 21.26
CA THR A 364 15.47 9.54 22.54
C THR A 364 16.36 8.34 22.33
N VAL A 365 17.52 8.35 22.99
CA VAL A 365 18.46 7.22 23.06
C VAL A 365 18.46 6.67 24.49
N THR A 366 18.59 5.36 24.68
CA THR A 366 18.61 4.77 26.03
C THR A 366 20.03 4.65 26.57
N VAL A 367 20.27 5.22 27.76
CA VAL A 367 21.51 5.07 28.53
C VAL A 367 21.44 3.82 29.40
N LEU A 368 22.38 2.90 29.22
CA LEU A 368 22.48 1.63 29.96
C LEU A 368 23.47 1.71 31.13
N ALA A 369 23.25 0.87 32.14
CA ALA A 369 24.19 0.69 33.25
C ALA A 369 25.47 -0.05 32.78
N PRO A 370 26.68 0.28 33.28
CA PRO A 370 27.92 -0.43 32.94
C PRO A 370 27.84 -1.93 33.29
N PRO A 371 28.59 -2.81 32.58
CA PRO A 371 28.58 -4.24 32.87
C PRO A 371 29.16 -4.52 34.25
N THR A 372 28.81 -5.67 34.82
CA THR A 372 29.30 -6.11 36.13
C THR A 372 29.99 -7.47 36.06
N LEU A 373 30.83 -7.75 37.05
CA LEU A 373 31.45 -9.06 37.27
C LEU A 373 31.37 -9.48 38.75
N ALA A 374 31.25 -10.78 38.96
CA ALA A 374 31.37 -11.43 40.25
C ALA A 374 32.23 -12.69 40.12
N ALA A 375 33.07 -12.95 41.12
CA ALA A 375 33.86 -14.16 41.22
C ALA A 375 33.41 -15.02 42.42
N SER A 376 33.42 -16.34 42.24
CA SER A 376 33.05 -17.31 43.27
C SER A 376 33.91 -18.57 43.17
N PRO A 377 34.43 -19.10 44.30
CA PRO A 377 34.26 -18.61 45.66
C PRO A 377 35.07 -17.32 45.92
N ALA A 378 34.78 -16.63 47.04
CA ALA A 378 35.52 -15.42 47.46
C ALA A 378 36.97 -15.70 47.91
N SER A 379 37.28 -16.97 48.21
CA SER A 379 38.62 -17.46 48.52
C SER A 379 38.76 -18.86 47.92
N VAL A 380 39.86 -19.13 47.24
CA VAL A 380 40.15 -20.37 46.52
C VAL A 380 41.56 -20.84 46.91
N PRO A 381 41.77 -22.13 47.24
CA PRO A 381 43.12 -22.64 47.42
C PRO A 381 43.90 -22.58 46.10
N GLN A 382 45.24 -22.59 46.17
CA GLN A 382 46.07 -22.92 45.01
C GLN A 382 45.55 -24.19 44.32
N GLU A 383 45.60 -24.20 42.99
CA GLU A 383 45.03 -25.26 42.13
C GLU A 383 43.50 -25.43 42.21
N GLY A 384 42.80 -24.59 42.96
CA GLY A 384 41.34 -24.54 42.98
C GLY A 384 40.74 -23.87 41.75
N THR A 385 39.42 -23.97 41.60
CA THR A 385 38.67 -23.39 40.47
C THR A 385 37.92 -22.13 40.90
N VAL A 386 38.06 -21.07 40.10
CA VAL A 386 37.31 -19.82 40.21
C VAL A 386 36.26 -19.80 39.10
N ASN A 387 35.02 -19.52 39.47
CA ASN A 387 33.93 -19.24 38.55
C ASN A 387 33.70 -17.73 38.50
N VAL A 388 33.52 -17.19 37.30
CA VAL A 388 33.28 -15.78 37.03
C VAL A 388 31.95 -15.66 36.31
N THR A 389 31.10 -14.77 36.80
CA THR A 389 29.82 -14.43 36.16
C THR A 389 29.75 -12.93 35.92
N GLY A 390 29.12 -12.51 34.83
CA GLY A 390 28.87 -11.11 34.53
C GLY A 390 27.48 -10.86 33.97
N GLU A 391 27.01 -9.63 34.13
CA GLU A 391 25.69 -9.17 33.65
C GLU A 391 25.82 -7.80 32.97
N GLY A 392 24.88 -7.48 32.10
CA GLY A 392 24.80 -6.18 31.43
C GLY A 392 25.80 -6.00 30.30
N TRP A 393 26.31 -7.08 29.71
CA TRP A 393 27.17 -7.03 28.53
C TRP A 393 26.33 -6.95 27.24
N PRO A 394 26.89 -6.44 26.12
CA PRO A 394 26.28 -6.60 24.81
C PRO A 394 26.02 -8.09 24.50
N ALA A 395 24.88 -8.40 23.89
CA ALA A 395 24.50 -9.77 23.55
C ALA A 395 25.42 -10.37 22.47
N ASP A 396 25.61 -11.69 22.50
CA ASP A 396 26.32 -12.48 21.47
C ASP A 396 27.70 -11.92 21.08
N THR A 397 28.43 -11.39 22.05
CA THR A 397 29.65 -10.62 21.87
C THR A 397 30.84 -11.30 22.54
N GLU A 398 32.01 -11.26 21.90
CA GLU A 398 33.26 -11.79 22.48
C GLU A 398 33.80 -10.86 23.57
N VAL A 399 34.09 -11.43 24.73
CA VAL A 399 34.68 -10.77 25.89
C VAL A 399 35.90 -11.57 26.34
N THR A 400 37.03 -10.89 26.54
CA THR A 400 38.26 -11.50 27.04
C THR A 400 38.36 -11.31 28.55
N VAL A 401 38.44 -12.41 29.29
CA VAL A 401 38.62 -12.45 30.75
C VAL A 401 40.07 -12.76 31.06
N THR A 402 40.74 -11.84 31.75
CA THR A 402 42.14 -11.95 32.15
C THR A 402 42.25 -12.11 33.65
N TYR A 403 43.17 -12.97 34.09
CA TYR A 403 43.41 -13.29 35.49
C TYR A 403 44.85 -12.92 35.85
N THR A 404 45.03 -12.07 36.85
CA THR A 404 46.35 -11.57 37.29
C THR A 404 46.54 -11.84 38.78
N ASP A 405 47.67 -12.46 39.16
CA ASP A 405 48.00 -12.74 40.56
C ASP A 405 48.38 -11.48 41.36
N ALA A 406 48.64 -11.66 42.65
CA ALA A 406 48.92 -10.56 43.58
C ALA A 406 50.25 -9.82 43.27
N GLU A 407 51.17 -10.49 42.59
CA GLU A 407 52.47 -9.97 42.15
C GLU A 407 52.39 -9.31 40.76
N GLY A 408 51.25 -9.38 40.09
CA GLY A 408 51.02 -8.77 38.78
C GLY A 408 51.35 -9.68 37.59
N ASN A 409 51.55 -10.99 37.81
CA ASN A 409 51.80 -11.94 36.73
C ASN A 409 50.48 -12.46 36.13
N PRO A 410 50.42 -12.70 34.81
CA PRO A 410 49.27 -13.32 34.18
C PRO A 410 49.14 -14.79 34.60
N VAL A 411 47.98 -15.15 35.12
CA VAL A 411 47.63 -16.51 35.57
C VAL A 411 46.88 -17.27 34.48
N GLY A 412 46.04 -16.58 33.72
CA GLY A 412 45.24 -17.15 32.66
C GLY A 412 44.48 -16.08 31.88
N GLU A 413 44.03 -16.46 30.69
CA GLU A 413 43.22 -15.64 29.79
C GLU A 413 42.26 -16.56 29.04
N ASN A 414 40.97 -16.21 29.05
CA ASN A 414 39.92 -16.90 28.32
C ASN A 414 39.13 -15.89 27.48
N THR A 415 38.69 -16.30 26.30
CA THR A 415 37.70 -15.55 25.52
C THR A 415 36.37 -16.29 25.59
N VAL A 416 35.33 -15.59 26.00
CA VAL A 416 33.96 -16.12 26.14
C VAL A 416 33.00 -15.28 25.31
N THR A 417 31.95 -15.90 24.79
CA THR A 417 30.87 -15.19 24.11
C THR A 417 29.72 -15.00 25.08
N THR A 418 29.24 -13.77 25.23
CA THR A 418 28.07 -13.45 26.05
C THR A 418 26.81 -14.08 25.47
N SER A 419 25.85 -14.40 26.33
CA SER A 419 24.56 -14.91 25.90
C SER A 419 23.67 -13.81 25.30
N GLY A 420 22.53 -14.21 24.70
CA GLY A 420 21.56 -13.28 24.12
C GLY A 420 20.90 -12.30 25.10
N ASP A 421 21.01 -12.55 26.41
CA ASP A 421 20.58 -11.68 27.50
C ASP A 421 21.75 -10.90 28.16
N GLY A 422 22.94 -10.93 27.55
CA GLY A 422 24.09 -10.16 28.02
C GLY A 422 24.76 -10.71 29.27
N THR A 423 24.59 -12.01 29.55
CA THR A 423 25.30 -12.68 30.65
C THR A 423 26.63 -13.25 30.17
N LEU A 424 27.61 -13.24 31.07
CA LEU A 424 28.95 -13.78 30.87
C LEU A 424 29.19 -14.88 31.89
N THR A 425 29.77 -16.01 31.48
CA THR A 425 30.23 -17.06 32.39
C THR A 425 31.59 -17.55 31.96
N ASP A 426 32.54 -17.59 32.89
CA ASP A 426 33.88 -18.13 32.67
C ASP A 426 34.34 -18.94 33.90
N THR A 427 35.26 -19.87 33.68
CA THR A 427 35.83 -20.70 34.74
C THR A 427 37.32 -20.91 34.51
N LEU A 428 38.13 -20.67 35.55
CA LEU A 428 39.57 -20.92 35.52
C LEU A 428 39.99 -21.78 36.70
N THR A 429 40.67 -22.89 36.43
CA THR A 429 41.42 -23.63 37.45
C THR A 429 42.82 -23.05 37.54
N LEU A 430 43.22 -22.63 38.74
CA LEU A 430 44.50 -21.96 38.93
C LEU A 430 45.66 -22.92 38.63
N PRO A 431 46.68 -22.51 37.87
CA PRO A 431 47.86 -23.33 37.65
C PRO A 431 48.64 -23.56 38.96
N PRO A 432 49.37 -24.68 39.08
CA PRO A 432 50.28 -24.91 40.19
C PRO A 432 51.26 -23.74 40.35
N GLY A 433 51.41 -23.26 41.58
CA GLY A 433 52.31 -22.15 41.90
C GLY A 433 51.75 -20.75 41.66
N THR A 434 50.45 -20.58 41.33
CA THR A 434 49.79 -19.26 41.40
C THR A 434 50.04 -18.64 42.76
N ALA A 435 50.59 -17.44 42.79
CA ALA A 435 51.03 -16.85 44.04
C ALA A 435 49.83 -16.49 44.96
N PRO A 436 49.95 -16.70 46.29
CA PRO A 436 48.87 -16.40 47.23
C PRO A 436 48.58 -14.89 47.32
N GLY A 437 47.31 -14.53 47.45
CA GLY A 437 46.88 -13.14 47.53
C GLY A 437 45.74 -12.81 46.57
N THR A 438 45.49 -11.51 46.37
CA THR A 438 44.37 -11.04 45.54
C THR A 438 44.58 -11.42 44.08
N LEU A 439 43.71 -12.26 43.55
CA LEU A 439 43.57 -12.51 42.11
C LEU A 439 42.65 -11.44 41.52
N THR A 440 43.18 -10.64 40.61
CA THR A 440 42.42 -9.62 39.87
C THR A 440 41.88 -10.21 38.57
N ILE A 441 40.59 -10.05 38.34
CA ILE A 441 39.87 -10.60 37.19
C ILE A 441 39.28 -9.42 36.42
N VAL A 442 39.72 -9.24 35.18
CA VAL A 442 39.25 -8.15 34.31
C VAL A 442 38.63 -8.78 33.07
N ALA A 443 37.35 -8.47 32.81
CA ALA A 443 36.72 -8.78 31.54
C ALA A 443 36.72 -7.54 30.66
N THR A 444 37.09 -7.68 29.39
CA THR A 444 37.14 -6.60 28.40
C THR A 444 36.40 -7.04 27.15
N GLY A 445 35.32 -6.32 26.83
CA GLY A 445 34.51 -6.49 25.63
C GLY A 445 34.84 -5.46 24.55
N PRO A 446 34.00 -5.37 23.49
CA PRO A 446 34.15 -4.37 22.45
C PRO A 446 33.94 -2.95 23.00
N ASP A 447 34.37 -1.97 22.22
CA ASP A 447 34.18 -0.54 22.49
C ASP A 447 34.71 -0.08 23.87
N GLY A 448 35.70 -0.81 24.40
CA GLY A 448 36.34 -0.49 25.67
C GLY A 448 35.50 -0.81 26.90
N LEU A 449 34.41 -1.59 26.76
CA LEU A 449 33.60 -2.01 27.90
C LEU A 449 34.37 -2.97 28.79
N ASP A 450 34.66 -2.55 30.01
CA ASP A 450 35.35 -3.37 30.99
C ASP A 450 34.56 -3.51 32.30
N ALA A 451 34.82 -4.60 32.99
CA ALA A 451 34.41 -4.78 34.36
C ALA A 451 35.49 -5.56 35.11
N THR A 452 35.62 -5.29 36.40
CA THR A 452 36.66 -5.88 37.24
C THR A 452 36.05 -6.49 38.49
N THR A 453 36.56 -7.64 38.90
CA THR A 453 36.25 -8.28 40.18
C THR A 453 37.51 -8.92 40.76
N THR A 454 37.45 -9.38 42.00
CA THR A 454 38.59 -10.01 42.67
C THR A 454 38.17 -11.22 43.49
N THR A 455 39.11 -12.14 43.69
CA THR A 455 39.01 -13.23 44.67
C THR A 455 40.35 -13.41 45.39
N GLN A 456 40.37 -14.19 46.47
CA GLN A 456 41.59 -14.47 47.23
C GLN A 456 42.16 -15.85 46.90
N VAL A 457 43.47 -15.95 46.69
CA VAL A 457 44.20 -17.22 46.53
C VAL A 457 44.86 -17.58 47.86
N GLU A 458 44.45 -18.69 48.46
CA GLU A 458 45.05 -19.22 49.69
C GLU A 458 46.35 -19.97 49.37
N ALA A 459 47.37 -19.79 50.22
CA ALA A 459 48.61 -20.56 50.12
C ALA A 459 48.35 -22.07 50.33
N ALA A 460 49.02 -22.92 49.54
CA ALA A 460 49.03 -24.34 49.83
C ALA A 460 49.76 -24.62 51.16
N PRO A 461 49.28 -25.60 51.95
CA PRO A 461 49.97 -26.00 53.15
C PRO A 461 51.30 -26.66 52.82
N VAL A 462 52.33 -26.37 53.62
CA VAL A 462 53.66 -26.96 53.51
C VAL A 462 53.95 -27.73 54.79
N LEU A 463 54.45 -28.96 54.67
CA LEU A 463 54.86 -29.81 55.79
C LEU A 463 56.36 -30.04 55.72
N THR A 464 57.00 -30.04 56.88
CA THR A 464 58.44 -30.33 57.03
C THR A 464 58.66 -31.26 58.21
N ALA A 465 59.65 -32.13 58.10
CA ALA A 465 60.02 -33.08 59.14
C ALA A 465 61.55 -33.10 59.32
N ALA A 466 62.00 -33.27 60.56
CA ALA A 466 63.42 -33.34 60.90
C ALA A 466 63.65 -34.21 62.17
N PRO A 467 64.79 -34.90 62.30
CA PRO A 467 65.88 -35.02 61.32
C PRO A 467 65.46 -35.83 60.09
N GLY A 468 66.20 -35.70 58.98
CA GLY A 468 65.89 -36.39 57.70
C GLY A 468 66.18 -37.89 57.70
N GLU A 469 66.95 -38.37 58.67
CA GLU A 469 67.21 -39.79 58.94
C GLU A 469 66.93 -40.07 60.42
N VAL A 470 66.27 -41.19 60.72
CA VAL A 470 65.92 -41.63 62.07
C VAL A 470 66.06 -43.14 62.21
N SER A 471 66.33 -43.64 63.40
CA SER A 471 66.22 -45.06 63.75
C SER A 471 64.96 -45.33 64.56
N ALA A 472 64.60 -46.60 64.75
CA ALA A 472 63.46 -46.94 65.60
C ALA A 472 63.72 -46.49 67.06
N GLY A 473 62.77 -45.76 67.64
CA GLY A 473 62.90 -45.10 68.94
C GLY A 473 63.35 -43.64 68.88
N ASP A 474 63.83 -43.15 67.72
CA ASP A 474 64.12 -41.73 67.54
C ASP A 474 62.83 -40.90 67.41
N THR A 475 62.93 -39.60 67.67
CA THR A 475 61.82 -38.66 67.56
C THR A 475 61.94 -37.81 66.31
N VAL A 476 60.89 -37.81 65.48
CA VAL A 476 60.71 -36.91 64.35
C VAL A 476 59.93 -35.67 64.80
N ALA A 477 60.50 -34.49 64.62
CA ALA A 477 59.80 -33.22 64.76
C ALA A 477 59.12 -32.86 63.44
N VAL A 478 57.82 -32.57 63.49
CA VAL A 478 56.99 -32.20 62.34
C VAL A 478 56.52 -30.76 62.53
N SER A 479 56.68 -29.93 61.49
CA SER A 479 56.17 -28.56 61.49
C SER A 479 55.52 -28.20 60.17
N SER A 480 54.46 -27.39 60.22
CA SER A 480 53.67 -27.05 59.05
C SER A 480 53.16 -25.61 59.09
N ALA A 481 52.94 -25.03 57.92
CA ALA A 481 52.37 -23.70 57.72
C ALA A 481 51.46 -23.67 56.49
N GLY A 482 50.68 -22.60 56.30
CA GLY A 482 49.81 -22.42 55.13
C GLY A 482 48.42 -23.05 55.26
N TRP A 483 48.02 -23.46 56.46
CA TRP A 483 46.67 -23.95 56.74
C TRP A 483 45.74 -22.80 57.14
N PRO A 484 44.40 -22.95 57.06
CA PRO A 484 43.51 -21.98 57.68
C PRO A 484 43.69 -21.98 59.20
N VAL A 485 43.47 -20.82 59.81
CA VAL A 485 43.66 -20.62 61.26
C VAL A 485 42.70 -21.49 62.08
N ASN A 486 43.14 -21.96 63.26
CA ASN A 486 42.32 -22.74 64.20
C ASN A 486 41.63 -23.98 63.58
N THR A 487 42.27 -24.61 62.59
CA THR A 487 41.71 -25.74 61.84
C THR A 487 42.22 -27.07 62.42
N PRO A 488 41.33 -28.03 62.75
CA PRO A 488 41.75 -29.36 63.17
C PRO A 488 42.29 -30.17 61.99
N LEU A 489 43.46 -30.79 62.18
CA LEU A 489 44.15 -31.63 61.20
C LEU A 489 44.45 -33.00 61.79
N THR A 490 44.69 -33.98 60.93
CA THR A 490 45.24 -35.30 61.29
C THR A 490 46.58 -35.48 60.59
N VAL A 491 47.63 -35.78 61.36
CA VAL A 491 48.95 -36.16 60.84
C VAL A 491 49.07 -37.67 60.91
N THR A 492 49.35 -38.32 59.78
CA THR A 492 49.45 -39.77 59.62
C THR A 492 50.88 -40.14 59.26
N PHE A 493 51.41 -41.17 59.90
CA PHE A 493 52.77 -41.68 59.71
C PHE A 493 52.67 -43.09 59.13
N THR A 494 53.24 -43.30 57.93
CA THR A 494 53.15 -44.56 57.18
C THR A 494 54.55 -45.08 56.90
N ASP A 495 54.83 -46.34 57.27
CA ASP A 495 56.15 -46.95 57.04
C ASP A 495 56.39 -47.32 55.57
N ALA A 496 57.61 -47.74 55.25
CA ALA A 496 58.04 -48.10 53.90
C ALA A 496 57.27 -49.29 53.29
N ASP A 497 56.61 -50.11 54.12
CA ASP A 497 55.77 -51.23 53.69
C ASP A 497 54.30 -50.79 53.45
N GLY A 498 53.98 -49.52 53.69
CA GLY A 498 52.65 -48.93 53.52
C GLY A 498 51.73 -49.09 54.73
N ASN A 499 52.25 -49.47 55.90
CA ASN A 499 51.45 -49.60 57.13
C ASN A 499 51.40 -48.28 57.89
N GLU A 500 50.21 -47.88 58.33
CA GLU A 500 50.05 -46.78 59.26
C GLU A 500 50.63 -47.17 60.63
N ILE A 501 51.72 -46.51 61.03
CA ILE A 501 52.41 -46.74 62.30
C ILE A 501 52.01 -45.72 63.38
N GLY A 502 51.25 -44.68 63.01
CA GLY A 502 50.68 -43.75 63.96
C GLY A 502 49.89 -42.61 63.33
N THR A 503 49.01 -42.02 64.14
CA THR A 503 48.23 -40.82 63.79
C THR A 503 48.17 -39.85 64.96
N GLN A 504 48.26 -38.56 64.69
CA GLN A 504 48.14 -37.50 65.69
C GLN A 504 47.13 -36.42 65.26
N PRO A 505 46.11 -36.13 66.08
CA PRO A 505 45.28 -34.95 65.88
C PRO A 505 46.06 -33.70 66.29
N VAL A 506 46.09 -32.69 65.42
CA VAL A 506 46.68 -31.37 65.70
C VAL A 506 45.67 -30.28 65.36
N THR A 507 45.90 -29.06 65.81
CA THR A 507 45.08 -27.90 65.44
C THR A 507 46.01 -26.74 65.13
N THR A 508 45.79 -26.06 64.02
CA THR A 508 46.61 -24.92 63.63
C THR A 508 46.37 -23.73 64.55
N ASP A 509 47.40 -22.92 64.77
CA ASP A 509 47.31 -21.72 65.58
C ASP A 509 46.66 -20.54 64.82
N ALA A 510 46.71 -19.35 65.42
CA ALA A 510 46.19 -18.12 64.82
C ALA A 510 46.96 -17.67 63.56
N ASN A 511 48.08 -18.31 63.24
CA ASN A 511 48.87 -18.07 62.04
C ASN A 511 48.72 -19.19 60.99
N GLY A 512 47.86 -20.20 61.25
CA GLY A 512 47.73 -21.33 60.33
C GLY A 512 48.89 -22.31 60.38
N THR A 513 49.59 -22.38 61.52
CA THR A 513 50.78 -23.23 61.72
C THR A 513 50.55 -24.29 62.80
N PHE A 514 51.26 -25.40 62.75
CA PHE A 514 51.34 -26.35 63.86
C PHE A 514 52.73 -26.95 63.98
N SER A 515 53.06 -27.48 65.17
CA SER A 515 54.23 -28.31 65.40
C SER A 515 53.88 -29.46 66.33
N THR A 516 54.38 -30.65 66.02
CA THR A 516 54.25 -31.85 66.84
C THR A 516 55.49 -32.74 66.72
N THR A 517 55.57 -33.77 67.55
CA THR A 517 56.66 -34.76 67.52
C THR A 517 56.10 -36.16 67.50
N PHE A 518 56.76 -37.08 66.80
CA PHE A 518 56.40 -38.49 66.72
C PHE A 518 57.61 -39.37 67.01
N GLU A 519 57.49 -40.28 67.97
CA GLU A 519 58.51 -41.29 68.26
C GLU A 519 58.30 -42.48 67.33
N VAL A 520 59.34 -42.84 66.55
CA VAL A 520 59.27 -43.94 65.58
C VAL A 520 59.16 -45.27 66.33
N PRO A 521 58.06 -46.04 66.19
CA PRO A 521 57.88 -47.27 66.94
C PRO A 521 58.97 -48.32 66.65
N ALA A 522 59.28 -49.14 67.65
CA ALA A 522 60.13 -50.31 67.47
C ALA A 522 59.55 -51.25 66.40
N GLY A 523 60.40 -51.71 65.48
CA GLY A 523 59.99 -52.61 64.39
C GLY A 523 59.38 -51.92 63.17
N THR A 524 59.42 -50.59 63.09
CA THR A 524 59.11 -49.85 61.86
C THR A 524 60.00 -50.35 60.72
N ALA A 525 59.41 -50.57 59.54
CA ALA A 525 60.14 -51.01 58.36
C ALA A 525 61.22 -49.98 57.96
N LEU A 526 62.39 -50.48 57.55
CA LEU A 526 63.48 -49.62 57.06
C LEU A 526 63.11 -49.02 55.70
N GLY A 527 63.45 -47.75 55.47
CA GLY A 527 63.12 -47.01 54.25
C GLY A 527 62.30 -45.75 54.53
N THR A 528 61.58 -45.25 53.54
CA THR A 528 60.82 -43.99 53.64
C THR A 528 59.68 -44.09 54.66
N LEU A 529 59.64 -43.14 55.59
CA LEU A 529 58.51 -42.83 56.46
C LEU A 529 57.76 -41.65 55.85
N ASP A 530 56.56 -41.94 55.33
CA ASP A 530 55.66 -40.94 54.77
C ASP A 530 54.85 -40.25 55.87
N ILE A 531 54.93 -38.93 55.94
CA ILE A 531 54.21 -38.10 56.90
C ILE A 531 53.22 -37.26 56.13
N THR A 532 51.92 -37.44 56.39
CA THR A 532 50.86 -36.71 55.70
C THR A 532 49.98 -35.98 56.71
N ALA A 533 49.88 -34.66 56.58
CA ALA A 533 48.91 -33.85 57.31
C ALA A 533 47.70 -33.58 56.41
N ALA A 534 46.49 -33.78 56.93
CA ALA A 534 45.24 -33.54 56.20
C ALA A 534 44.20 -32.84 57.08
N ASP A 535 43.42 -31.92 56.51
CA ASP A 535 42.27 -31.31 57.17
C ASP A 535 40.95 -32.00 56.80
N GLY A 536 39.87 -31.61 57.48
CA GLY A 536 38.52 -32.11 57.17
C GLY A 536 37.92 -31.62 55.84
N ALA A 537 38.59 -30.68 55.16
CA ALA A 537 38.19 -30.13 53.85
C ALA A 537 38.96 -30.78 52.68
N GLY A 538 39.90 -31.70 52.97
CA GLY A 538 40.67 -32.43 51.98
C GLY A 538 41.97 -31.75 51.54
N ARG A 539 42.39 -30.64 52.18
CA ARG A 539 43.74 -30.10 51.95
C ARG A 539 44.77 -31.04 52.57
N THR A 540 45.87 -31.29 51.86
CA THR A 540 46.94 -32.18 52.33
C THR A 540 48.31 -31.55 52.14
N ALA A 541 49.24 -31.85 53.05
CA ALA A 541 50.66 -31.60 52.87
C ALA A 541 51.45 -32.82 53.33
N SER A 542 52.55 -33.14 52.64
CA SER A 542 53.39 -34.30 52.95
C SER A 542 54.85 -33.93 53.16
N ALA A 543 55.54 -34.76 53.94
CA ALA A 543 56.98 -34.74 54.16
C ALA A 543 57.48 -36.19 54.30
N GLU A 544 58.75 -36.41 54.00
CA GLU A 544 59.38 -37.73 54.06
C GLU A 544 60.60 -37.69 54.98
N VAL A 545 60.82 -38.79 55.71
CA VAL A 545 62.00 -39.04 56.54
C VAL A 545 62.49 -40.46 56.26
N GLU A 546 63.79 -40.73 56.29
CA GLU A 546 64.34 -42.07 56.08
C GLU A 546 64.54 -42.82 57.41
N VAL A 547 63.97 -44.01 57.53
CA VAL A 547 64.16 -44.92 58.68
C VAL A 547 65.33 -45.85 58.39
N VAL A 548 66.40 -45.71 59.17
CA VAL A 548 67.63 -46.50 59.06
C VAL A 548 67.76 -47.50 60.21
N ALA A 549 68.59 -48.52 60.02
CA ALA A 549 68.86 -49.50 61.07
C ALA A 549 69.76 -48.89 62.15
N ASP A 550 69.54 -49.27 63.41
CA ASP A 550 70.44 -48.91 64.50
C ASP A 550 71.89 -49.35 64.18
N PRO A 551 72.89 -48.54 64.53
CA PRO A 551 74.28 -48.94 64.40
C PRO A 551 74.58 -50.13 65.32
N VAL A 552 75.17 -51.18 64.75
CA VAL A 552 75.57 -52.41 65.45
C VAL A 552 77.06 -52.64 65.26
N ILE A 553 77.77 -52.93 66.35
CA ILE A 553 79.14 -53.47 66.34
C ILE A 553 79.10 -54.94 66.69
N THR A 554 79.68 -55.77 65.83
CA THR A 554 79.91 -57.19 66.12
C THR A 554 81.40 -57.44 66.34
N VAL A 555 81.70 -58.33 67.28
CA VAL A 555 83.08 -58.65 67.69
C VAL A 555 83.32 -60.15 67.50
N THR A 556 84.32 -60.51 66.70
CA THR A 556 84.63 -61.90 66.37
C THR A 556 86.12 -62.22 66.58
N PRO A 557 86.49 -63.26 67.36
CA PRO A 557 85.61 -64.09 68.21
C PRO A 557 85.11 -63.32 69.45
N PRO A 558 83.95 -63.68 70.03
CA PRO A 558 83.37 -63.00 71.19
C PRO A 558 84.18 -63.20 72.49
N VAL A 559 85.10 -64.17 72.51
CA VAL A 559 86.04 -64.43 73.60
C VAL A 559 87.41 -64.72 72.98
N ALA A 560 88.45 -64.05 73.48
CA ALA A 560 89.80 -64.14 72.95
C ALA A 560 90.82 -64.23 74.10
N ALA A 561 91.90 -65.01 73.92
CA ALA A 561 93.01 -65.10 74.86
C ALA A 561 94.01 -63.94 74.65
N PRO A 562 94.88 -63.65 75.63
CA PRO A 562 95.91 -62.63 75.46
C PRO A 562 96.82 -62.93 74.25
N GLY A 563 96.83 -62.02 73.26
CA GLY A 563 97.60 -62.15 72.01
C GLY A 563 96.76 -62.52 70.78
N ASP A 564 95.48 -62.87 70.95
CA ASP A 564 94.57 -63.14 69.84
C ASP A 564 94.17 -61.86 69.10
N THR A 565 93.97 -61.97 67.79
CA THR A 565 93.41 -60.89 66.98
C THR A 565 91.89 -60.92 67.08
N ILE A 566 91.29 -59.79 67.42
CA ILE A 566 89.84 -59.59 67.42
C ILE A 566 89.48 -58.72 66.22
N THR A 567 88.46 -59.11 65.47
CA THR A 567 87.86 -58.30 64.41
C THR A 567 86.59 -57.66 64.93
N THR A 568 86.49 -56.34 64.81
CA THR A 568 85.27 -55.57 65.06
C THR A 568 84.70 -55.13 63.73
N ASP A 569 83.45 -55.50 63.46
CA ASP A 569 82.72 -55.08 62.27
C ASP A 569 81.54 -54.21 62.67
N GLY A 570 81.46 -53.01 62.10
CA GLY A 570 80.42 -52.03 62.38
C GLY A 570 79.49 -51.86 61.19
N SER A 571 78.19 -51.98 61.41
CA SER A 571 77.14 -51.81 60.39
C SER A 571 76.08 -50.83 60.87
N GLY A 572 75.38 -50.12 59.98
CA GLY A 572 74.29 -49.19 60.36
C GLY A 572 74.76 -47.80 60.80
N TYR A 573 76.02 -47.44 60.57
CA TYR A 573 76.54 -46.10 60.82
C TYR A 573 76.31 -45.18 59.60
N PRO A 574 76.00 -43.89 59.79
CA PRO A 574 75.85 -42.95 58.67
C PRO A 574 77.16 -42.82 57.87
N PRO A 575 77.10 -42.60 56.53
CA PRO A 575 78.29 -42.46 55.71
C PRO A 575 79.23 -41.35 56.20
N ASN A 576 80.55 -41.61 56.21
CA ASN A 576 81.58 -40.66 56.64
C ASN A 576 81.50 -40.22 58.12
N THR A 577 80.91 -41.06 58.98
CA THR A 577 80.96 -40.87 60.44
C THR A 577 82.26 -41.46 60.99
N ASP A 578 82.98 -40.72 61.85
CA ASP A 578 84.06 -41.29 62.67
C ASP A 578 83.42 -42.17 63.76
N VAL A 579 83.61 -43.50 63.67
CA VAL A 579 83.03 -44.53 64.55
C VAL A 579 84.07 -45.11 65.49
#